data_AF-A0A7S3K7M1-F1
#
_entry.id   AF-A0A7S3K7M1-F1
#
_cell.length_a   1.000
_cell.length_b   1.000
_cell.length_c   1.000
_cell.angle_alpha   90.00
_cell.angle_beta   90.00
_cell.angle_gamma   90.00
#
_symmetry.space_group_name_H-M   'P 1'
#
loop_
_entity.id
_entity.type
_entity.pdbx_description
1 polymer ?
#
loop_
_entity_poly.entity_id
_entity_poly.type
_entity_poly.pdbx_seq_one_letter_code
_entity_poly.pdbx_strand_id
1 'polypeptide(L)'
;MREDINVEGKHSNNARVQPYLYLSLPITMECSIDSSLKQYFEPEELEGFKFGKKDAYATKKQSLLTIPNILILHVKRFIYTDRAVKTGETIYYPDILELQDEYFAPELQEERKNIRKEEEKVEKAKKDALEAKKASAPEEKKAKKKKSKAKNGVKVNIIEQSEEEKKEMNDYKHLEKYELIGVIVHKGTSVLKGHYVTFVKDAYGNWVLYDDKECKNVTANLVLDQQAYVLIYRKF
;
A
#
# COMPACT_ATOMS: atom_id res chain seq x y z
N MET A 1 -10.23 6.10 -10.17
CA MET A 1 -10.76 6.77 -8.98
C MET A 1 -12.26 6.95 -9.16
N ARG A 2 -13.03 6.70 -8.10
CA ARG A 2 -14.47 6.93 -8.04
C ARG A 2 -14.72 8.12 -7.13
N GLU A 3 -15.60 9.02 -7.55
CA GLU A 3 -16.04 10.18 -6.77
C GLU A 3 -17.55 10.07 -6.59
N ASP A 4 -18.01 9.95 -5.35
CA ASP A 4 -19.42 9.91 -4.99
C ASP A 4 -19.83 11.27 -4.44
N ILE A 5 -20.90 11.85 -5.00
CA ILE A 5 -21.54 13.04 -4.45
C ILE A 5 -22.83 12.61 -3.76
N ASN A 6 -22.93 12.91 -2.47
CA ASN A 6 -24.11 12.65 -1.66
C ASN A 6 -24.78 13.99 -1.30
N VAL A 7 -26.08 14.09 -1.54
CA VAL A 7 -26.88 15.29 -1.23
C VAL A 7 -27.85 14.96 -0.12
N GLU A 8 -27.84 15.76 0.94
CA GLU A 8 -28.67 15.49 2.12
C GLU A 8 -30.16 15.36 1.77
N GLY A 9 -30.81 14.34 2.33
CA GLY A 9 -32.23 14.08 2.12
C GLY A 9 -32.60 13.52 0.74
N LYS A 10 -31.64 13.10 -0.09
CA LYS A 10 -31.92 12.52 -1.41
C LYS A 10 -31.20 11.20 -1.64
N HIS A 11 -31.91 10.22 -2.18
CA HIS A 11 -31.34 8.98 -2.70
C HIS A 11 -30.82 9.16 -4.14
N SER A 12 -30.05 10.21 -4.42
CA SER A 12 -29.34 10.34 -5.69
C SER A 12 -27.84 10.19 -5.44
N ASN A 13 -27.33 8.98 -5.58
CA ASN A 13 -25.88 8.74 -5.59
C ASN A 13 -25.39 9.01 -7.00
N ASN A 14 -24.83 10.19 -7.22
CA ASN A 14 -24.15 10.48 -8.48
C ASN A 14 -22.68 10.09 -8.32
N ALA A 15 -22.23 9.09 -9.07
CA ALA A 15 -20.86 8.61 -9.05
C ALA A 15 -20.17 8.94 -10.36
N ARG A 16 -18.98 9.55 -10.28
CA ARG A 16 -18.12 9.81 -11.43
C ARG A 16 -16.85 8.99 -11.33
N VAL A 17 -16.49 8.29 -12.40
CA VAL A 17 -15.23 7.55 -12.49
C VAL A 17 -14.25 8.32 -13.36
N GLN A 18 -13.03 8.50 -12.86
CA GLN A 18 -11.95 9.19 -13.56
C GLN A 18 -10.62 8.44 -13.43
N PRO A 19 -9.76 8.44 -14.46
CA PRO A 19 -8.40 7.94 -14.34
C PRO A 19 -7.57 8.85 -13.41
N TYR A 20 -6.55 8.28 -12.77
CA TYR A 20 -5.63 9.02 -11.91
C TYR A 20 -4.22 8.45 -12.10
N LEU A 21 -3.21 9.32 -11.96
CA LEU A 21 -1.79 8.95 -12.02
C LEU A 21 -1.10 9.07 -10.66
N TYR A 22 -1.50 10.07 -9.86
CA TYR A 22 -0.95 10.36 -8.55
C TYR A 22 -2.04 10.89 -7.62
N LEU A 23 -1.83 10.76 -6.32
CA LEU A 23 -2.67 11.34 -5.27
C LEU A 23 -1.99 12.59 -4.72
N SER A 24 -2.69 13.72 -4.70
CA SER A 24 -2.14 14.97 -4.13
C SER A 24 -2.62 15.14 -2.70
N LEU A 25 -1.77 14.73 -1.76
CA LEU A 25 -2.08 14.63 -0.35
C LEU A 25 -1.84 15.96 0.37
N PRO A 26 -2.75 16.38 1.27
CA PRO A 26 -2.49 17.48 2.19
C PRO A 26 -1.40 17.08 3.20
N ILE A 27 -0.83 18.06 3.90
CA ILE A 27 -0.02 17.81 5.09
C ILE A 27 -0.93 18.03 6.29
N THR A 28 -1.08 16.99 7.11
CA THR A 28 -1.93 17.00 8.30
C THR A 28 -1.14 17.43 9.54
N MET A 29 -1.84 17.71 10.63
CA MET A 29 -1.20 17.99 11.93
C MET A 29 -0.40 16.79 12.48
N GLU A 30 -0.82 15.56 12.16
CA GLU A 30 -0.14 14.32 12.57
C GLU A 30 1.14 14.07 11.76
N CYS A 31 1.38 14.85 10.71
CA CYS A 31 2.63 14.84 9.95
C CYS A 31 2.99 13.44 9.40
N SER A 32 2.01 12.64 8.98
CA SER A 32 2.24 11.28 8.44
C SER A 32 1.52 11.06 7.11
N ILE A 33 2.04 10.15 6.27
CA ILE A 33 1.36 9.75 5.04
C ILE A 33 0.05 9.02 5.34
N ASP A 34 -0.02 8.22 6.40
CA ASP A 34 -1.25 7.53 6.80
C ASP A 34 -2.38 8.51 7.14
N SER A 35 -2.10 9.53 7.95
CA SER A 35 -3.09 10.57 8.27
C SER A 35 -3.46 11.41 7.05
N SER A 36 -2.52 11.66 6.14
CA SER A 36 -2.75 12.40 4.90
C SER A 36 -3.62 11.62 3.91
N LEU A 37 -3.40 10.31 3.77
CA LEU A 37 -4.26 9.40 3.01
C LEU A 37 -5.65 9.32 3.62
N LYS A 38 -5.74 9.17 4.95
CA LYS A 38 -7.02 9.18 5.66
C LYS A 38 -7.81 10.44 5.34
N GLN A 39 -7.21 11.63 5.52
CA GLN A 39 -7.89 12.89 5.20
C GLN A 39 -8.25 13.00 3.71
N TYR A 40 -7.43 12.49 2.80
CA TYR A 40 -7.71 12.50 1.36
C TYR A 40 -8.95 11.68 0.97
N PHE A 41 -9.24 10.59 1.69
CA PHE A 41 -10.38 9.71 1.41
C PHE A 41 -11.60 9.94 2.31
N GLU A 42 -11.50 10.79 3.33
CA GLU A 42 -12.66 11.24 4.11
C GLU A 42 -13.62 12.08 3.24
N PRO A 43 -14.94 12.02 3.48
CA PRO A 43 -15.88 12.91 2.81
C PRO A 43 -15.58 14.37 3.11
N GLU A 44 -15.50 15.19 2.05
CA GLU A 44 -15.37 16.64 2.16
C GLU A 44 -16.71 17.33 1.86
N GLU A 45 -17.00 18.41 2.57
CA GLU A 45 -18.17 19.24 2.31
C GLU A 45 -17.98 20.06 1.04
N LEU A 46 -19.02 20.14 0.21
CA LEU A 46 -19.01 20.94 -1.01
C LEU A 46 -19.60 22.33 -0.71
N GLU A 47 -18.73 23.33 -0.55
CA GLU A 47 -19.17 24.72 -0.40
C GLU A 47 -19.92 25.23 -1.65
N GLY A 48 -21.06 25.88 -1.41
CA GLY A 48 -21.85 26.50 -2.48
C GLY A 48 -22.52 25.52 -3.45
N PHE A 49 -22.68 24.25 -3.06
CA PHE A 49 -23.33 23.25 -3.90
C PHE A 49 -24.81 23.59 -4.14
N LYS A 50 -25.22 23.53 -5.41
CA LYS A 50 -26.60 23.80 -5.84
C LYS A 50 -27.21 22.58 -6.48
N PHE A 51 -28.37 22.18 -5.99
CA PHE A 51 -29.20 21.16 -6.64
C PHE A 51 -30.35 21.84 -7.39
N GLY A 52 -30.19 21.99 -8.71
CA GLY A 52 -31.09 22.81 -9.52
C GLY A 52 -30.91 24.29 -9.22
N LYS A 53 -31.94 24.96 -8.69
CA LYS A 53 -31.91 26.40 -8.34
C LYS A 53 -31.76 26.66 -6.83
N LYS A 54 -31.65 25.62 -6.00
CA LYS A 54 -31.58 25.74 -4.54
C LYS A 54 -30.21 25.32 -4.03
N ASP A 55 -29.73 26.03 -3.02
CA ASP A 55 -28.57 25.60 -2.25
C ASP A 55 -28.92 24.31 -1.51
N ALA A 56 -27.95 23.40 -1.47
CA ALA A 56 -28.11 22.11 -0.81
C ALA A 56 -26.78 21.70 -0.18
N TYR A 57 -26.86 21.11 1.01
CA TYR A 57 -25.71 20.47 1.61
C TYR A 57 -25.36 19.21 0.80
N ALA A 58 -24.10 19.11 0.42
CA ALA A 58 -23.58 17.94 -0.28
C ALA A 58 -22.17 17.62 0.19
N THR A 59 -21.86 16.33 0.25
CA THR A 59 -20.52 15.83 0.50
C THR A 59 -19.99 15.13 -0.73
N LYS A 60 -18.68 15.19 -0.91
CA LYS A 60 -17.94 14.46 -1.93
C LYS A 60 -17.00 13.49 -1.24
N LYS A 61 -17.03 12.23 -1.66
CA LYS A 61 -16.08 11.21 -1.21
C LYS A 61 -15.31 10.67 -2.42
N GLN A 62 -14.00 10.55 -2.27
CA GLN A 62 -13.17 9.87 -3.27
C GLN A 62 -12.87 8.44 -2.80
N SER A 63 -12.69 7.52 -3.74
CA SER A 63 -12.28 6.14 -3.45
C SER A 63 -11.50 5.51 -4.61
N LEU A 64 -10.67 4.52 -4.29
CA LEU A 64 -9.89 3.75 -5.24
C LEU A 64 -10.77 2.64 -5.83
N LEU A 65 -10.99 2.70 -7.14
CA LEU A 65 -11.67 1.63 -7.90
C LEU A 65 -10.68 0.62 -8.48
N THR A 66 -9.42 1.01 -8.62
CA THR A 66 -8.32 0.18 -9.10
C THR A 66 -7.06 0.50 -8.31
N ILE A 67 -6.25 -0.52 -8.08
CA ILE A 67 -4.99 -0.45 -7.33
C ILE A 67 -3.85 -0.39 -8.35
N PRO A 68 -3.03 0.66 -8.39
CA PRO A 68 -2.02 0.82 -9.40
C PRO A 68 -0.74 0.06 -9.00
N ASN A 69 -0.06 -0.59 -9.93
CA ASN A 69 1.22 -1.26 -9.60
C ASN A 69 2.29 -0.27 -9.12
N ILE A 70 2.20 0.98 -9.54
CA ILE A 70 3.02 2.10 -9.05
C ILE A 70 2.08 3.16 -8.48
N LEU A 71 2.19 3.42 -7.18
CA LEU A 71 1.44 4.45 -6.48
C LEU A 71 2.35 5.68 -6.30
N ILE A 72 1.94 6.81 -6.88
CA ILE A 72 2.66 8.07 -6.75
C ILE A 72 1.89 8.98 -5.80
N LEU A 73 2.53 9.40 -4.71
CA LEU A 73 1.97 10.32 -3.73
C LEU A 73 2.71 11.65 -3.81
N HIS A 74 2.00 12.70 -4.18
CA HIS A 74 2.49 14.07 -4.18
C HIS A 74 2.09 14.75 -2.88
N VAL A 75 3.06 15.23 -2.11
CA VAL A 75 2.83 15.98 -0.87
C VAL A 75 2.65 17.45 -1.24
N LYS A 76 1.49 18.03 -0.94
CA LYS A 76 1.16 19.44 -1.23
C LYS A 76 1.94 20.40 -0.32
N ARG A 77 3.24 20.53 -0.59
CA ARG A 77 4.13 21.41 0.18
C ARG A 77 4.00 22.89 -0.18
N PHE A 78 3.32 23.23 -1.26
CA PHE A 78 3.21 24.60 -1.75
C PHE A 78 1.80 25.11 -1.53
N ILE A 79 1.68 26.10 -0.66
CA ILE A 79 0.41 26.73 -0.33
C ILE A 79 0.39 28.09 -1.05
N TYR A 80 -0.64 28.27 -1.88
CA TYR A 80 -0.87 29.49 -2.65
C TYR A 80 -2.10 30.21 -2.07
N THR A 81 -1.85 31.14 -1.15
CA THR A 81 -2.84 32.13 -0.71
C THR A 81 -2.45 33.49 -1.31
N ASP A 82 -2.42 34.56 -0.52
CA ASP A 82 -1.88 35.87 -0.95
C ASP A 82 -0.35 35.83 -1.17
N ARG A 83 0.31 34.84 -0.59
CA ARG A 83 1.74 34.57 -0.77
C ARG A 83 1.94 33.09 -1.02
N ALA A 84 2.85 32.78 -1.93
CA ALA A 84 3.24 31.41 -2.19
C ALA A 84 4.34 31.00 -1.20
N VAL A 85 4.04 30.02 -0.35
CA VAL A 85 4.94 29.54 0.70
C VAL A 85 5.15 28.04 0.57
N LYS A 86 6.38 27.59 0.81
CA LYS A 86 6.70 26.18 0.95
C LYS A 86 6.66 25.78 2.42
N THR A 87 5.90 24.75 2.74
CA THR A 87 5.82 24.15 4.07
C THR A 87 7.14 23.48 4.43
N GLY A 88 7.61 23.76 5.64
CA GLY A 88 8.83 23.19 6.22
C GLY A 88 8.55 21.96 7.10
N GLU A 89 7.28 21.63 7.27
CA GLU A 89 6.78 20.55 8.12
C GLU A 89 7.27 19.20 7.61
N THR A 90 7.84 18.41 8.53
CA THR A 90 8.18 17.02 8.29
C THR A 90 6.94 16.20 8.01
N ILE A 91 7.04 15.26 7.08
CA ILE A 91 6.04 14.22 6.88
C ILE A 91 6.73 12.87 7.01
N TYR A 92 6.24 12.03 7.90
CA TYR A 92 6.71 10.67 8.12
C TYR A 92 6.02 9.72 7.14
N TYR A 93 6.79 8.79 6.59
CA TYR A 93 6.32 7.79 5.65
C TYR A 93 7.06 6.47 5.88
N PRO A 94 6.37 5.33 5.73
CA PRO A 94 6.97 4.02 5.97
C PRO A 94 7.74 3.50 4.74
N ASP A 95 8.69 2.58 4.94
CA ASP A 95 9.25 1.79 3.83
C ASP A 95 8.17 0.86 3.23
N ILE A 96 7.25 0.39 4.08
CA ILE A 96 6.10 -0.45 3.69
C ILE A 96 4.80 0.27 4.01
N LEU A 97 4.05 0.67 2.97
CA LEU A 97 2.75 1.30 3.09
C LEU A 97 1.64 0.25 2.94
N GLU A 98 0.68 0.25 3.87
CA GLU A 98 -0.50 -0.61 3.81
C GLU A 98 -1.75 0.27 3.62
N LEU A 99 -2.45 0.08 2.50
CA LEU A 99 -3.68 0.83 2.21
C LEU A 99 -4.86 0.25 2.98
N GLN A 100 -5.59 1.13 3.67
CA GLN A 100 -6.76 0.75 4.47
C GLN A 100 -7.98 0.48 3.59
N ASP A 101 -8.88 -0.39 4.06
CA ASP A 101 -10.06 -0.82 3.31
C ASP A 101 -10.99 0.36 2.94
N GLU A 102 -11.07 1.35 3.82
CA GLU A 102 -11.94 2.51 3.70
C GLU A 102 -11.58 3.39 2.50
N TYR A 103 -10.36 3.24 1.95
CA TYR A 103 -9.88 3.97 0.79
C TYR A 103 -10.43 3.39 -0.52
N PHE A 104 -10.90 2.14 -0.52
CA PHE A 104 -11.41 1.49 -1.72
C PHE A 104 -12.91 1.73 -1.93
N ALA A 105 -13.35 1.64 -3.18
CA ALA A 105 -14.76 1.69 -3.53
C ALA A 105 -15.52 0.51 -2.90
N PRO A 106 -16.83 0.65 -2.59
CA PRO A 106 -17.61 -0.40 -1.92
C PRO A 106 -17.53 -1.77 -2.58
N GLU A 107 -17.46 -1.81 -3.92
CA GLU A 107 -17.35 -3.06 -4.67
C GLU A 107 -16.05 -3.81 -4.36
N LEU A 108 -14.93 -3.08 -4.28
CA LEU A 108 -13.63 -3.65 -3.91
C LEU A 108 -13.56 -4.02 -2.43
N GLN A 109 -14.21 -3.24 -1.55
CA GLN A 109 -14.27 -3.58 -0.12
C GLN A 109 -14.96 -4.93 0.08
N GLU A 110 -16.07 -5.18 -0.61
CA GLU A 110 -16.79 -6.45 -0.50
C GLU A 110 -16.00 -7.61 -1.11
N GLU A 111 -15.39 -7.39 -2.29
CA GLU A 111 -14.49 -8.37 -2.91
C GLU A 111 -13.35 -8.78 -1.96
N ARG A 112 -12.67 -7.80 -1.34
CA ARG A 112 -11.58 -8.03 -0.38
C ARG A 112 -12.05 -8.76 0.88
N LYS A 113 -13.22 -8.39 1.43
CA LYS A 113 -13.81 -9.10 2.57
C LYS A 113 -14.06 -10.57 2.23
N ASN A 114 -14.48 -10.87 1.01
CA ASN A 114 -14.68 -12.25 0.56
C ASN A 114 -13.35 -12.98 0.40
N ILE A 115 -12.32 -12.33 -0.16
CA ILE A 115 -10.96 -12.88 -0.24
C ILE A 115 -10.44 -13.23 1.16
N ARG A 116 -10.48 -12.29 2.12
CA ARG A 116 -10.00 -12.52 3.50
C ARG A 116 -10.72 -13.66 4.21
N LYS A 117 -12.05 -13.74 4.06
CA LYS A 117 -12.84 -14.86 4.60
C LYS A 117 -12.39 -16.20 4.02
N GLU A 118 -12.03 -16.23 2.73
CA GLU A 118 -11.56 -17.44 2.08
C GLU A 118 -10.14 -17.80 2.54
N GLU A 119 -9.24 -16.81 2.68
CA GLU A 119 -7.91 -16.99 3.25
C GLU A 119 -7.96 -17.58 4.67
N GLU A 120 -8.84 -17.07 5.53
CA GLU A 120 -9.00 -17.56 6.89
C GLU A 120 -9.46 -19.02 6.92
N LYS A 121 -10.38 -19.41 6.03
CA LYS A 121 -10.80 -20.82 5.90
C LYS A 121 -9.65 -21.71 5.43
N VAL A 122 -8.88 -21.26 4.44
CA VAL A 122 -7.74 -22.01 3.90
C VAL A 122 -6.65 -22.17 4.97
N GLU A 123 -6.32 -21.10 5.69
CA GLU A 123 -5.32 -21.13 6.78
C GLU A 123 -5.77 -22.04 7.93
N LYS A 124 -7.06 -22.00 8.29
CA LYS A 124 -7.64 -22.90 9.30
C LYS A 124 -7.57 -24.36 8.83
N ALA A 125 -7.98 -24.67 7.61
CA ALA A 125 -7.90 -26.02 7.06
C ALA A 125 -6.45 -26.54 7.00
N LYS A 126 -5.48 -25.67 6.68
CA LYS A 126 -4.04 -25.99 6.71
C LYS A 126 -3.56 -26.32 8.12
N LYS A 127 -3.98 -25.56 9.13
CA LYS A 127 -3.66 -25.83 10.54
C LYS A 127 -4.26 -27.16 11.00
N ASP A 128 -5.54 -27.39 10.72
CA ASP A 128 -6.24 -28.63 11.08
C ASP A 128 -5.59 -29.86 10.43
N ALA A 129 -5.20 -29.76 9.14
CA ALA A 129 -4.49 -30.83 8.44
C ALA A 129 -3.08 -31.09 8.98
N LEU A 130 -2.36 -30.04 9.41
CA LEU A 130 -1.04 -30.17 10.03
C LEU A 130 -1.13 -30.83 11.41
N GLU A 131 -2.16 -30.49 12.20
CA GLU A 131 -2.42 -31.12 13.49
C GLU A 131 -2.81 -32.60 13.36
N ALA A 132 -3.68 -32.94 12.40
CA ALA A 132 -4.02 -34.33 12.11
C ALA A 132 -2.79 -35.18 11.68
N LYS A 133 -1.85 -34.59 10.94
CA LYS A 133 -0.57 -35.22 10.59
C LYS A 133 0.38 -35.39 11.78
N LYS A 134 0.35 -34.48 12.76
CA LYS A 134 1.15 -34.60 14.00
C LYS A 134 0.56 -35.62 14.97
N ALA A 135 -0.76 -35.75 15.04
CA ALA A 135 -1.46 -36.71 15.90
C ALA A 135 -1.32 -38.17 15.43
N SER A 136 -0.86 -38.41 14.21
CA SER A 136 -0.66 -39.75 13.61
C SER A 136 0.81 -40.20 13.55
N ALA A 137 1.75 -39.45 14.15
CA ALA A 137 3.16 -39.84 14.21
C ALA A 137 3.40 -40.96 15.26
N PRO A 138 4.02 -42.10 14.91
CA PRO A 138 4.33 -43.15 15.87
C PRO A 138 5.40 -42.70 16.88
N GLU A 139 5.20 -42.95 18.17
CA GLU A 139 6.25 -42.85 19.18
C GLU A 139 7.38 -43.85 18.87
N GLU A 140 8.51 -43.37 18.32
CA GLU A 140 9.74 -44.16 18.23
C GLU A 140 10.35 -44.38 19.62
N LYS A 141 10.09 -45.55 20.19
CA LYS A 141 10.86 -46.08 21.32
C LYS A 141 12.28 -46.43 20.85
N LYS A 142 13.27 -45.84 21.54
CA LYS A 142 14.72 -46.05 21.40
C LYS A 142 15.13 -47.53 21.30
N ALA A 143 15.88 -47.91 20.26
CA ALA A 143 16.81 -49.06 20.30
C ALA A 143 17.98 -48.86 19.30
N LYS A 144 19.21 -49.16 19.77
CA LYS A 144 20.51 -48.98 19.09
C LYS A 144 20.82 -50.10 18.07
N LYS A 145 21.72 -49.76 17.10
CA LYS A 145 22.61 -50.62 16.24
C LYS A 145 21.87 -51.36 15.09
N LYS A 146 22.35 -51.46 13.84
CA LYS A 146 23.71 -51.60 13.24
C LYS A 146 23.68 -51.29 11.71
N LYS A 147 24.84 -50.98 11.12
CA LYS A 147 25.10 -50.80 9.67
C LYS A 147 24.81 -52.06 8.83
N SER A 148 24.22 -51.92 7.63
CA SER A 148 24.62 -52.68 6.42
C SER A 148 24.05 -52.02 5.14
N LYS A 149 24.81 -52.16 4.04
CA LYS A 149 24.54 -51.68 2.67
C LYS A 149 23.74 -52.73 1.89
N ALA A 150 22.76 -52.34 1.06
CA ALA A 150 22.61 -52.76 -0.36
C ALA A 150 21.29 -52.28 -1.01
N LYS A 151 21.48 -51.67 -2.18
CA LYS A 151 20.69 -51.44 -3.41
C LYS A 151 19.16 -51.67 -3.54
N ASN A 152 18.61 -50.76 -4.34
CA ASN A 152 17.48 -50.79 -5.28
C ASN A 152 16.05 -50.87 -4.75
N GLY A 153 15.31 -49.78 -4.98
CA GLY A 153 13.86 -49.72 -4.94
C GLY A 153 13.41 -48.30 -5.28
N VAL A 154 12.70 -48.15 -6.39
CA VAL A 154 12.04 -46.93 -6.84
C VAL A 154 11.32 -46.25 -5.65
N LYS A 155 11.66 -45.00 -5.35
CA LYS A 155 10.84 -44.14 -4.50
C LYS A 155 10.05 -43.21 -5.40
N VAL A 156 8.76 -43.49 -5.52
CA VAL A 156 7.80 -42.51 -6.00
C VAL A 156 7.53 -41.50 -4.87
N ASN A 157 7.17 -40.27 -5.25
CA ASN A 157 5.97 -39.55 -4.81
C ASN A 157 6.09 -38.22 -4.00
N ILE A 158 5.34 -37.21 -4.51
CA ILE A 158 4.37 -36.33 -3.81
C ILE A 158 4.72 -34.84 -3.53
N ILE A 159 5.93 -34.32 -3.76
CA ILE A 159 6.21 -32.93 -3.32
C ILE A 159 5.77 -31.82 -4.32
N GLU A 160 5.66 -32.11 -5.62
CA GLU A 160 5.46 -31.07 -6.65
C GLU A 160 4.06 -30.42 -6.67
N GLN A 161 3.03 -31.06 -6.12
CA GLN A 161 1.68 -30.47 -6.07
C GLN A 161 1.49 -29.46 -4.91
N SER A 162 2.48 -29.31 -4.03
CA SER A 162 2.37 -28.45 -2.82
C SER A 162 2.99 -27.06 -2.96
N GLU A 163 3.58 -26.74 -4.11
CA GLU A 163 4.25 -25.45 -4.35
C GLU A 163 3.37 -24.45 -5.10
N GLU A 164 2.46 -24.91 -5.97
CA GLU A 164 1.51 -24.04 -6.68
C GLU A 164 0.47 -23.42 -5.72
N GLU A 165 -0.08 -24.21 -4.78
CA GLU A 165 -1.02 -23.71 -3.74
C GLU A 165 -0.36 -22.81 -2.69
N LYS A 166 0.97 -22.86 -2.54
CA LYS A 166 1.74 -21.93 -1.68
C LYS A 166 2.00 -20.60 -2.39
N LYS A 167 2.04 -20.61 -3.72
CA LYS A 167 2.27 -19.43 -4.54
C LYS A 167 1.00 -18.56 -4.59
N GLU A 168 -0.16 -19.18 -4.77
CA GLU A 168 -1.45 -18.47 -4.82
C GLU A 168 -1.83 -17.83 -3.47
N MET A 169 -1.62 -18.51 -2.34
CA MET A 169 -1.97 -17.96 -1.02
C MET A 169 -1.05 -16.79 -0.59
N ASN A 170 0.15 -16.68 -1.17
CA ASN A 170 1.06 -15.58 -0.85
C ASN A 170 0.73 -14.31 -1.64
N ASP A 171 0.09 -14.43 -2.82
CA ASP A 171 -0.26 -13.31 -3.70
C ASP A 171 -1.33 -12.38 -3.07
N TYR A 172 -2.29 -12.94 -2.33
CA TYR A 172 -3.40 -12.18 -1.76
C TYR A 172 -3.01 -11.34 -0.54
N LYS A 173 -2.04 -11.80 0.27
CA LYS A 173 -1.55 -11.13 1.49
C LYS A 173 -0.89 -9.77 1.24
N HIS A 174 -0.55 -9.51 -0.03
CA HIS A 174 0.18 -8.33 -0.47
C HIS A 174 -0.66 -7.37 -1.31
N LEU A 175 -1.95 -7.66 -1.54
CA LEU A 175 -2.80 -6.86 -2.43
C LEU A 175 -3.00 -5.40 -1.98
N GLU A 176 -2.66 -5.08 -0.75
CA GLU A 176 -2.80 -3.74 -0.14
C GLU A 176 -1.46 -3.14 0.27
N LYS A 177 -0.37 -3.87 0.07
CA LYS A 177 0.95 -3.48 0.52
C LYS A 177 1.74 -2.89 -0.63
N TYR A 178 2.53 -1.90 -0.29
CA TYR A 178 3.39 -1.17 -1.19
C TYR A 178 4.76 -0.98 -0.56
N GLU A 179 5.80 -1.20 -1.34
CA GLU A 179 7.19 -0.92 -0.98
C GLU A 179 7.60 0.46 -1.51
N LEU A 180 8.24 1.27 -0.68
CA LEU A 180 8.83 2.53 -1.08
C LEU A 180 10.03 2.27 -1.99
N ILE A 181 9.99 2.82 -3.20
CA ILE A 181 11.06 2.64 -4.20
C ILE A 181 11.70 3.96 -4.63
N GLY A 182 11.06 5.10 -4.34
CA GLY A 182 11.56 6.40 -4.74
C GLY A 182 11.08 7.52 -3.83
N VAL A 183 11.99 8.45 -3.50
CA VAL A 183 11.69 9.69 -2.77
C VAL A 183 12.31 10.85 -3.52
N ILE A 184 11.48 11.79 -3.97
CA ILE A 184 11.93 13.04 -4.59
C ILE A 184 11.85 14.14 -3.54
N VAL A 185 12.94 14.88 -3.37
CA VAL A 185 13.04 15.98 -2.40
C VAL A 185 13.30 17.28 -3.15
N HIS A 186 12.49 18.29 -2.87
CA HIS A 186 12.79 19.67 -3.24
C HIS A 186 13.60 20.31 -2.11
N LYS A 187 14.88 20.64 -2.34
CA LYS A 187 15.71 21.41 -1.40
C LYS A 187 15.50 22.91 -1.61
N GLY A 188 15.51 23.66 -0.51
CA GLY A 188 15.26 25.11 -0.49
C GLY A 188 13.86 25.48 0.02
N THR A 189 13.72 26.74 0.43
CA THR A 189 12.49 27.29 1.04
C THR A 189 11.62 28.07 0.06
N SER A 190 12.16 28.41 -1.12
CA SER A 190 11.41 29.14 -2.14
C SER A 190 10.46 28.20 -2.88
N VAL A 191 9.34 28.76 -3.33
CA VAL A 191 8.39 28.12 -4.24
C VAL A 191 8.78 28.26 -5.71
N LEU A 192 9.69 29.20 -6.03
CA LEU A 192 10.12 29.52 -7.39
C LEU A 192 11.50 28.97 -7.73
N LYS A 193 12.31 28.65 -6.70
CA LYS A 193 13.69 28.20 -6.83
C LYS A 193 13.98 27.09 -5.84
N GLY A 194 14.84 26.17 -6.24
CA GLY A 194 15.37 25.16 -5.36
C GLY A 194 16.18 24.15 -6.13
N HIS A 195 16.44 23.01 -5.49
CA HIS A 195 17.25 21.94 -6.06
C HIS A 195 16.58 20.59 -5.81
N TYR A 196 16.37 19.81 -6.87
CA TYR A 196 15.74 18.50 -6.74
C TYR A 196 16.78 17.41 -6.62
N VAL A 197 16.61 16.55 -5.63
CA VAL A 197 17.37 15.30 -5.52
C VAL A 197 16.43 14.13 -5.40
N THR A 198 16.90 12.95 -5.81
CA THR A 198 16.10 11.74 -5.79
C THR A 198 16.82 10.62 -5.06
N PHE A 199 16.12 9.93 -4.18
CA PHE A 199 16.56 8.70 -3.56
C PHE A 199 15.82 7.55 -4.24
N VAL A 200 16.53 6.54 -4.73
CA VAL A 200 15.94 5.40 -5.43
C VAL A 200 16.45 4.10 -4.81
N LYS A 201 15.53 3.15 -4.63
CA LYS A 201 15.83 1.78 -4.22
C LYS A 201 16.18 0.95 -5.45
N ASP A 202 17.36 0.35 -5.48
CA ASP A 202 17.79 -0.51 -6.58
C ASP A 202 17.11 -1.89 -6.54
N ALA A 203 17.40 -2.74 -7.54
CA ALA A 203 16.84 -4.09 -7.62
C ALA A 203 17.29 -5.04 -6.49
N TYR A 204 18.34 -4.67 -5.74
CA TYR A 204 18.87 -5.42 -4.62
C TYR A 204 18.39 -4.88 -3.27
N GLY A 205 17.57 -3.82 -3.25
CA GLY A 205 17.06 -3.19 -2.05
C GLY A 205 17.98 -2.10 -1.45
N ASN A 206 19.07 -1.73 -2.13
CA ASN A 206 19.96 -0.67 -1.65
C ASN A 206 19.44 0.70 -2.05
N TRP A 207 19.63 1.69 -1.18
CA TRP A 207 19.25 3.07 -1.46
C TRP A 207 20.42 3.87 -2.05
N VAL A 208 20.14 4.59 -3.12
CA VAL A 208 21.09 5.49 -3.79
C VAL A 208 20.48 6.88 -3.90
N LEU A 209 21.23 7.89 -3.44
CA LEU A 209 20.98 9.30 -3.68
C LEU A 209 21.55 9.68 -5.05
N TYR A 210 20.71 10.28 -5.89
CA TYR A 210 21.05 10.93 -7.14
C TYR A 210 20.91 12.45 -6.96
N ASP A 211 22.03 13.16 -7.03
CA ASP A 211 22.16 14.62 -6.90
C ASP A 211 22.95 15.14 -8.11
N ASP A 212 22.25 15.49 -9.18
CA ASP A 212 22.79 15.82 -10.51
C ASP A 212 23.78 14.77 -11.04
N LYS A 213 25.08 15.07 -10.98
CA LYS A 213 26.19 14.22 -11.43
C LYS A 213 26.75 13.32 -10.33
N GLU A 214 26.29 13.50 -9.09
CA GLU A 214 26.73 12.75 -7.93
C GLU A 214 25.75 11.61 -7.63
N CYS A 215 26.30 10.42 -7.37
CA CYS A 215 25.55 9.26 -6.93
C CYS A 215 26.20 8.71 -5.66
N LYS A 216 25.41 8.50 -4.60
CA LYS A 216 25.92 8.05 -3.29
C LYS A 216 25.01 6.98 -2.72
N ASN A 217 25.59 5.86 -2.28
CA ASN A 217 24.86 4.88 -1.48
C ASN A 217 24.50 5.50 -0.14
N VAL A 218 23.26 5.29 0.30
CA VAL A 218 22.73 5.81 1.57
C VAL A 218 21.96 4.72 2.30
N THR A 219 21.69 4.95 3.59
CA THR A 219 20.90 4.03 4.40
C THR A 219 19.41 4.33 4.28
N ALA A 220 18.56 3.33 4.52
CA ALA A 220 17.11 3.51 4.53
C ALA A 220 16.67 4.57 5.55
N ASN A 221 17.26 4.58 6.76
CA ASN A 221 16.94 5.59 7.79
C ASN A 221 17.18 7.02 7.28
N LEU A 222 18.28 7.27 6.57
CA LEU A 222 18.55 8.58 5.99
C LEU A 222 17.48 8.98 4.99
N VAL A 223 17.00 8.03 4.18
CA VAL A 223 15.93 8.26 3.21
C VAL A 223 14.62 8.58 3.91
N LEU A 224 14.23 7.81 4.94
CA LEU A 224 12.97 8.00 5.68
C LEU A 224 12.93 9.32 6.47
N ASP A 225 14.08 9.90 6.81
CA ASP A 225 14.20 11.21 7.46
C ASP A 225 14.07 12.40 6.47
N GLN A 226 13.97 12.16 5.16
CA GLN A 226 13.92 13.24 4.18
C GLN A 226 12.57 13.95 4.10
N GLN A 227 12.61 15.24 3.77
CA GLN A 227 11.44 16.07 3.48
C GLN A 227 10.86 15.76 2.09
N ALA A 228 10.18 14.61 1.99
CA ALA A 228 9.66 14.11 0.73
C ALA A 228 8.66 15.08 0.08
N TYR A 229 8.87 15.38 -1.19
CA TYR A 229 7.94 16.11 -2.05
C TYR A 229 7.07 15.16 -2.88
N VAL A 230 7.67 14.10 -3.42
CA VAL A 230 6.96 13.00 -4.07
C VAL A 230 7.49 11.69 -3.51
N LEU A 231 6.57 10.77 -3.21
CA LEU A 231 6.86 9.39 -2.83
C LEU A 231 6.38 8.46 -3.95
N ILE A 232 7.19 7.47 -4.26
CA ILE A 232 6.89 6.46 -5.28
C ILE A 232 6.94 5.10 -4.61
N TYR A 233 5.81 4.42 -4.67
CA TYR A 233 5.58 3.12 -4.08
C TYR A 233 5.28 2.10 -5.17
N ARG A 234 5.81 0.87 -5.01
CA ARG A 234 5.54 -0.27 -5.89
C ARG A 234 4.72 -1.29 -5.14
N LYS A 235 3.65 -1.79 -5.76
CA LYS A 235 2.86 -2.90 -5.20
C LYS A 235 3.74 -4.13 -5.04
N PHE A 236 3.62 -4.82 -3.90
CA PHE A 236 4.29 -6.09 -3.66
C PHE A 236 3.90 -7.15 -4.69
#